data_AF-A0A3B9PAS5-F1
#
_entry.id   AF-A0A3B9PAS5-F1
#
_cell.length_a   1.000
_cell.length_b   1.000
_cell.length_c   1.000
_cell.angle_alpha   90.00
_cell.angle_beta   90.00
_cell.angle_gamma   90.00
#
_symmetry.space_group_name_H-M   'P 1'
#
loop_
_entity.id
_entity.type
_entity.pdbx_description
1 polymer ?
#
loop_
_entity_poly.entity_id
_entity_poly.type
_entity_poly.pdbx_seq_one_letter_code
_entity_poly.pdbx_strand_id
1 'polypeptide(L)'
;MTEKRMKHLKACLVEMTDWVRNTFEDTLISGIAWDSRKVRPGDLFFALVGENFDGHQFITSAVKQGAAAVVGTRPPMPLEVPYVQLQGDDRLAVAKVAAAFYDHPSRDLVVIGVTGTDGKTTTTNLVYHILRTAGISAGMISTVKAVVGEETLDTGFHVTTPEAPDIQRYLARMRDAGLTHVVLETTSHGLIQKRVAEVDYDLAAVTNVTHEHLDYHRNYQGYLQAKGKLVEALSGGDASKKGVRKLAVLNKDDQSYPYLAKISPAKIISYSIKSDADIWADQIENTAQYLSFAVHGQGKDFVIKTPLIGRYNVHNSLAALGVTVFGLDIPVSAAQKAFETIPPVPGRMERIDLGQDFLAIVDFAHTPNAITQALMTARELTTGKVIAVFGSAGLRDVEKRKLMPEIAVQIADEVILT
;
A
#
# COMPACT_ATOMS: atom_id res chain seq x y z
N MET A 1 25.62 -1.77 -10.91
CA MET A 1 25.34 -1.15 -12.22
C MET A 1 24.27 -1.99 -12.89
N THR A 2 23.01 -1.56 -12.88
CA THR A 2 21.96 -2.26 -13.65
C THR A 2 22.25 -2.03 -15.12
N GLU A 3 22.49 -3.12 -15.85
CA GLU A 3 22.55 -3.11 -17.30
C GLU A 3 21.29 -2.40 -17.82
N LYS A 4 21.45 -1.49 -18.79
CA LYS A 4 20.33 -0.66 -19.28
C LYS A 4 19.33 -1.59 -19.96
N ARG A 5 18.25 -1.97 -19.27
CA ARG A 5 17.21 -2.88 -19.79
C ARG A 5 16.63 -2.26 -21.06
N MET A 6 16.78 -2.94 -22.19
CA MET A 6 16.19 -2.54 -23.46
C MET A 6 15.26 -3.66 -23.95
N LYS A 7 14.09 -3.29 -24.48
CA LYS A 7 13.15 -4.23 -25.09
C LYS A 7 12.53 -3.66 -26.35
N HIS A 8 12.16 -4.55 -27.25
CA HIS A 8 11.33 -4.21 -28.38
C HIS A 8 9.93 -3.78 -27.92
N LEU A 9 9.42 -2.69 -28.47
CA LEU A 9 8.08 -2.18 -28.20
C LEU A 9 7.02 -3.24 -28.50
N LYS A 10 7.14 -3.95 -29.63
CA LYS A 10 6.24 -5.05 -29.97
C LYS A 10 6.22 -6.16 -28.91
N ALA A 11 7.37 -6.49 -28.33
CA ALA A 11 7.45 -7.51 -27.28
C ALA A 11 6.68 -7.09 -26.01
N CYS A 12 6.60 -5.79 -25.71
CA CYS A 12 5.86 -5.27 -24.56
C CYS A 12 4.34 -5.16 -24.81
N LEU A 13 3.89 -5.35 -26.06
CA LEU A 13 2.49 -5.25 -26.48
C LEU A 13 1.87 -6.60 -26.86
N VAL A 14 2.58 -7.72 -26.71
CA VAL A 14 2.14 -9.05 -27.13
C VAL A 14 0.80 -9.46 -26.49
N GLU A 15 0.61 -9.18 -25.20
CA GLU A 15 -0.66 -9.47 -24.49
C GLU A 15 -1.78 -8.46 -24.81
N MET A 16 -1.54 -7.52 -25.73
CA MET A 16 -2.40 -6.38 -26.04
C MET A 16 -2.58 -6.16 -27.55
N THR A 17 -2.31 -7.17 -28.39
CA THR A 17 -2.44 -7.03 -29.85
C THR A 17 -3.82 -6.57 -30.28
N ASP A 18 -4.87 -7.09 -29.65
CA ASP A 18 -6.27 -6.74 -29.94
C ASP A 18 -6.65 -5.32 -29.49
N TRP A 19 -5.76 -4.66 -28.76
CA TRP A 19 -5.96 -3.28 -28.31
C TRP A 19 -5.31 -2.28 -29.27
N VAL A 20 -4.39 -2.71 -30.14
CA VAL A 20 -3.69 -1.81 -31.06
C VAL A 20 -4.57 -1.51 -32.28
N ARG A 21 -4.74 -0.23 -32.61
CA ARG A 21 -5.62 0.22 -33.71
C ARG A 21 -4.91 0.60 -35.01
N ASN A 22 -3.60 0.79 -34.97
CA ASN A 22 -2.83 1.24 -36.12
C ASN A 22 -1.58 0.37 -36.33
N THR A 23 -1.06 0.40 -37.55
CA THR A 23 0.29 -0.10 -37.82
C THR A 23 1.31 0.86 -37.22
N PHE A 24 2.40 0.29 -36.70
CA PHE A 24 3.51 1.04 -36.11
C PHE A 24 4.83 0.30 -36.37
N GLU A 25 5.91 1.06 -36.47
CA GLU A 25 7.26 0.51 -36.56
C GLU A 25 7.75 0.05 -35.19
N ASP A 26 8.46 -1.09 -35.18
CA ASP A 26 9.05 -1.57 -33.93
C ASP A 26 10.31 -0.77 -33.58
N THR A 27 10.54 -0.56 -32.30
CA THR A 27 11.71 0.18 -31.81
C THR A 27 12.14 -0.34 -30.44
N LEU A 28 13.38 -0.07 -30.06
CA LEU A 28 13.89 -0.37 -28.73
C LEU A 28 13.49 0.73 -27.75
N ILE A 29 12.92 0.32 -26.63
CA ILE A 29 12.61 1.18 -25.49
C ILE A 29 13.50 0.79 -24.31
N SER A 30 13.93 1.78 -23.52
CA SER A 30 14.79 1.57 -22.33
C SER A 30 14.15 1.96 -21.00
N GLY A 31 12.89 2.38 -21.04
CA GLY A 31 12.12 2.80 -19.87
C GLY A 31 10.70 3.19 -20.27
N ILE A 32 9.91 3.57 -19.28
CA ILE A 32 8.51 4.00 -19.47
C ILE A 32 8.30 5.26 -18.63
N ALA A 33 7.77 6.30 -19.26
CA ALA A 33 7.41 7.54 -18.61
C ALA A 33 5.94 7.88 -18.90
N TRP A 34 5.24 8.37 -17.89
CA TRP A 34 3.85 8.87 -18.00
C TRP A 34 3.75 10.37 -17.70
N ASP A 35 4.84 10.97 -17.22
CA ASP A 35 5.01 12.41 -17.04
C ASP A 35 6.06 12.89 -18.04
N SER A 36 5.65 13.76 -18.96
CA SER A 36 6.54 14.26 -20.01
C SER A 36 7.80 14.90 -19.44
N ARG A 37 7.76 15.52 -18.25
CA ARG A 37 8.91 16.17 -17.60
C ARG A 37 9.95 15.18 -17.07
N LYS A 38 9.60 13.90 -17.00
CA LYS A 38 10.45 12.82 -16.48
C LYS A 38 10.96 11.88 -17.57
N VAL A 39 10.61 12.15 -18.83
CA VAL A 39 11.06 11.37 -19.99
C VAL A 39 12.58 11.41 -20.08
N ARG A 40 13.20 10.26 -20.30
CA ARG A 40 14.62 10.11 -20.61
C ARG A 40 14.80 9.60 -22.04
N PRO A 41 15.95 9.87 -22.67
CA PRO A 41 16.27 9.32 -23.98
C PRO A 41 16.12 7.79 -24.02
N GLY A 42 15.23 7.31 -24.90
CA GLY A 42 14.90 5.90 -25.05
C GLY A 42 13.61 5.46 -24.36
N ASP A 43 12.94 6.31 -23.58
CA ASP A 43 11.71 5.94 -22.90
C ASP A 43 10.51 5.82 -23.85
N LEU A 44 9.60 4.90 -23.53
CA LEU A 44 8.24 4.90 -24.04
C LEU A 44 7.42 5.95 -23.27
N PHE A 45 6.85 6.93 -23.97
CA PHE A 45 5.94 7.89 -23.34
C PHE A 45 4.48 7.42 -23.44
N PHE A 46 3.82 7.26 -22.29
CA PHE A 46 2.39 6.96 -22.19
C PHE A 46 1.58 8.24 -21.99
N ALA A 47 0.82 8.63 -23.01
CA ALA A 47 -0.10 9.76 -22.97
C ALA A 47 -1.42 9.37 -22.29
N LEU A 48 -1.44 9.41 -20.95
CA LEU A 48 -2.63 9.08 -20.14
C LEU A 48 -3.66 10.22 -20.15
N VAL A 49 -4.95 9.88 -20.18
CA VAL A 49 -6.05 10.81 -19.97
C VAL A 49 -6.40 10.83 -18.48
N GLY A 50 -5.99 11.89 -17.79
CA GLY A 50 -6.30 12.10 -16.37
C GLY A 50 -7.59 12.89 -16.16
N GLU A 51 -7.98 13.05 -14.90
CA GLU A 51 -9.16 13.85 -14.51
C GLU A 51 -8.99 15.35 -14.80
N ASN A 52 -7.75 15.86 -14.64
CA ASN A 52 -7.45 17.29 -14.77
C ASN A 52 -6.62 17.63 -16.03
N PHE A 53 -5.95 16.64 -16.63
CA PHE A 53 -5.02 16.86 -17.73
C PHE A 53 -5.10 15.72 -18.75
N ASP A 54 -5.02 16.06 -20.03
CA ASP A 54 -4.89 15.09 -21.12
C ASP A 54 -3.41 14.99 -21.52
N GLY A 55 -2.78 13.84 -21.24
CA GLY A 55 -1.37 13.55 -21.52
C GLY A 55 -0.98 13.72 -22.99
N HIS A 56 -1.96 13.62 -23.90
CA HIS A 56 -1.73 13.80 -25.34
C HIS A 56 -1.27 15.23 -25.67
N GLN A 57 -1.61 16.22 -24.85
CA GLN A 57 -1.16 17.60 -25.00
C GLN A 57 0.36 17.75 -24.83
N PHE A 58 1.03 16.77 -24.22
CA PHE A 58 2.46 16.82 -23.91
C PHE A 58 3.31 15.90 -24.80
N ILE A 59 2.73 15.26 -25.81
CA ILE A 59 3.43 14.34 -26.72
C ILE A 59 4.64 15.02 -27.37
N THR A 60 4.47 16.21 -27.95
CA THR A 60 5.58 16.94 -28.59
C THR A 60 6.71 17.24 -27.62
N SER A 61 6.40 17.54 -26.36
CA SER A 61 7.40 17.76 -25.31
C SER A 61 8.16 16.48 -24.96
N ALA A 62 7.45 15.35 -24.86
CA ALA A 62 8.05 14.05 -24.59
C ALA A 62 9.00 13.60 -25.71
N VAL A 63 8.59 13.77 -26.98
CA VAL A 63 9.45 13.45 -28.14
C VAL A 63 10.70 14.33 -28.15
N LYS A 64 10.57 15.63 -27.88
CA LYS A 64 11.73 16.55 -27.76
C LYS A 64 12.69 16.15 -26.63
N GLN A 65 12.20 15.52 -25.56
CA GLN A 65 13.03 14.99 -24.48
C GLN A 65 13.66 13.62 -24.77
N GLY A 66 13.37 13.05 -25.95
CA GLY A 66 14.00 11.81 -26.43
C GLY A 66 13.17 10.55 -26.22
N ALA A 67 11.84 10.65 -26.07
CA ALA A 67 10.98 9.47 -26.10
C ALA A 67 11.22 8.68 -27.39
N ALA A 68 11.45 7.37 -27.29
CA ALA A 68 11.67 6.50 -28.45
C ALA A 68 10.37 6.08 -29.14
N ALA A 69 9.25 6.14 -28.43
CA ALA A 69 7.91 5.88 -28.94
C ALA A 69 6.86 6.52 -28.04
N VAL A 70 5.64 6.62 -28.55
CA VAL A 70 4.47 7.15 -27.84
C VAL A 70 3.34 6.12 -27.87
N VAL A 71 2.65 5.94 -26.75
CA VAL A 71 1.39 5.20 -26.66
C VAL A 71 0.30 6.14 -26.18
N GLY A 72 -0.86 6.11 -26.84
CA GLY A 72 -2.01 6.95 -26.49
C GLY A 72 -3.34 6.38 -26.99
N THR A 73 -4.45 6.95 -26.55
CA THR A 73 -5.81 6.54 -26.95
C THR A 73 -6.39 7.40 -28.07
N ARG A 74 -5.80 8.56 -28.35
CA ARG A 74 -6.21 9.45 -29.45
C ARG A 74 -5.65 8.97 -30.80
N PRO A 75 -6.25 9.39 -31.93
CA PRO A 75 -5.69 9.14 -33.26
C PRO A 75 -4.22 9.60 -33.34
N PRO A 76 -3.38 8.89 -34.11
CA PRO A 76 -1.98 9.25 -34.28
C PRO A 76 -1.84 10.65 -34.89
N MET A 77 -0.78 11.35 -34.49
CA MET A 77 -0.35 12.61 -35.07
C MET A 77 1.02 12.43 -35.77
N PRO A 78 1.41 13.32 -36.70
CA PRO A 78 2.74 13.27 -37.31
C PRO A 78 3.83 13.42 -36.24
N LEU A 79 4.68 12.39 -36.07
CA LEU A 79 5.80 12.35 -35.13
C LEU A 79 7.01 11.71 -35.82
N GLU A 80 8.21 12.04 -35.33
CA GLU A 80 9.48 11.42 -35.77
C GLU A 80 9.71 10.04 -35.13
N VAL A 81 8.80 9.60 -34.25
CA VAL A 81 8.88 8.33 -33.51
C VAL A 81 7.58 7.54 -33.64
N PRO A 82 7.61 6.20 -33.48
CA PRO A 82 6.40 5.38 -33.55
C PRO A 82 5.32 5.84 -32.57
N TYR A 83 4.08 5.88 -33.05
CA TYR A 83 2.89 6.11 -32.22
C TYR A 83 2.02 4.86 -32.23
N VAL A 84 1.69 4.35 -31.05
CA VAL A 84 0.77 3.22 -30.86
C VAL A 84 -0.55 3.75 -30.32
N GLN A 85 -1.58 3.72 -31.16
CA GLN A 85 -2.94 3.99 -30.74
C GLN A 85 -3.54 2.75 -30.10
N LEU A 86 -3.92 2.86 -28.83
CA LEU A 86 -4.65 1.84 -28.10
C LEU A 86 -6.15 2.15 -28.03
N GLN A 87 -6.94 1.09 -28.02
CA GLN A 87 -8.33 1.12 -27.57
C GLN A 87 -8.44 0.55 -26.15
N GLY A 88 -9.43 1.03 -25.41
CA GLY A 88 -9.69 0.57 -24.04
C GLY A 88 -9.13 1.52 -22.99
N ASP A 89 -8.78 0.95 -21.84
CA ASP A 89 -8.41 1.70 -20.65
C ASP A 89 -6.90 1.91 -20.59
N ASP A 90 -6.48 3.17 -20.71
CA ASP A 90 -5.07 3.57 -20.79
C ASP A 90 -4.28 3.27 -19.50
N ARG A 91 -4.92 3.31 -18.34
CA ARG A 91 -4.31 2.94 -17.05
C ARG A 91 -4.03 1.44 -16.96
N LEU A 92 -4.94 0.59 -17.47
CA LEU A 92 -4.66 -0.84 -17.58
C LEU A 92 -3.56 -1.10 -18.62
N ALA A 93 -3.58 -0.37 -19.73
CA ALA A 93 -2.58 -0.49 -20.76
C ALA A 93 -1.16 -0.20 -20.24
N VAL A 94 -0.96 0.91 -19.52
CA VAL A 94 0.36 1.22 -18.97
C VAL A 94 0.81 0.20 -17.94
N ALA A 95 -0.11 -0.37 -17.14
CA ALA A 95 0.21 -1.44 -16.20
C ALA A 95 0.68 -2.72 -16.91
N LYS A 96 -0.03 -3.14 -17.97
CA LYS A 96 0.32 -4.30 -18.80
C LYS A 96 1.67 -4.15 -19.50
N VAL A 97 1.86 -3.01 -20.17
CA VAL A 97 3.12 -2.71 -20.85
C VAL A 97 4.27 -2.61 -19.85
N ALA A 98 4.06 -2.01 -18.67
CA ALA A 98 5.08 -1.96 -17.63
C ALA A 98 5.44 -3.35 -17.10
N ALA A 99 4.46 -4.20 -16.82
CA ALA A 99 4.73 -5.56 -16.38
C ALA A 99 5.51 -6.33 -17.44
N ALA A 100 5.10 -6.27 -18.71
CA ALA A 100 5.81 -6.90 -19.81
C ALA A 100 7.24 -6.34 -19.99
N PHE A 101 7.41 -5.01 -19.89
CA PHE A 101 8.73 -4.37 -19.99
C PHE A 101 9.69 -4.85 -18.89
N TYR A 102 9.18 -5.11 -17.69
CA TYR A 102 9.96 -5.58 -16.54
C TYR A 102 9.97 -7.11 -16.35
N ASP A 103 9.43 -7.89 -17.29
CA ASP A 103 9.35 -9.37 -17.23
C ASP A 103 8.47 -9.89 -16.07
N HIS A 104 7.35 -9.21 -15.80
CA HIS A 104 6.36 -9.56 -14.79
C HIS A 104 6.98 -9.91 -13.42
N PRO A 105 7.76 -8.99 -12.81
CA PRO A 105 8.62 -9.28 -11.66
C PRO A 105 7.87 -9.77 -10.43
N SER A 106 6.60 -9.42 -10.25
CA SER A 106 5.78 -9.95 -9.16
C SER A 106 5.57 -11.46 -9.25
N ARG A 107 5.72 -12.09 -10.42
CA ARG A 107 5.58 -13.55 -10.56
C ARG A 107 6.74 -14.32 -9.92
N ASP A 108 7.87 -13.64 -9.66
CA ASP A 108 9.08 -14.20 -9.05
C ASP A 108 9.26 -13.79 -7.57
N LEU A 109 8.34 -12.98 -7.02
CA LEU A 109 8.38 -12.47 -5.66
C LEU A 109 7.11 -12.84 -4.91
N VAL A 110 7.21 -13.29 -3.67
CA VAL A 110 6.05 -13.41 -2.78
C VAL A 110 5.56 -12.00 -2.44
N VAL A 111 4.37 -11.63 -2.91
CA VAL A 111 3.83 -10.28 -2.74
C VAL A 111 2.75 -10.27 -1.66
N ILE A 112 2.97 -9.46 -0.63
CA ILE A 112 2.04 -9.22 0.47
C ILE A 112 1.46 -7.81 0.32
N GLY A 113 0.17 -7.72 -0.01
CA GLY A 113 -0.55 -6.46 -0.10
C GLY A 113 -1.21 -6.08 1.22
N VAL A 114 -1.17 -4.80 1.58
CA VAL A 114 -1.90 -4.28 2.75
C VAL A 114 -2.79 -3.11 2.32
N THR A 115 -4.09 -3.21 2.60
CA THR A 115 -5.04 -2.12 2.39
C THR A 115 -5.87 -1.85 3.63
N GLY A 116 -6.62 -0.75 3.59
CA GLY A 116 -7.45 -0.27 4.68
C GLY A 116 -7.46 1.25 4.76
N THR A 117 -8.27 1.81 5.65
CA THR A 117 -8.37 3.26 5.88
C THR A 117 -7.18 3.70 6.71
N ASP A 118 -7.06 3.13 7.91
CA ASP A 118 -5.98 3.39 8.85
C ASP A 118 -5.06 2.17 9.01
N GLY A 119 -3.86 2.36 9.56
CA GLY A 119 -2.97 1.25 9.94
C GLY A 119 -2.14 0.60 8.82
N LYS A 120 -2.41 0.89 7.54
CA LYS A 120 -1.66 0.35 6.39
C LYS A 120 -0.13 0.48 6.54
N THR A 121 0.36 1.70 6.77
CA THR A 121 1.80 1.96 6.92
C THR A 121 2.40 1.22 8.12
N THR A 122 1.70 1.17 9.25
CA THR A 122 2.17 0.43 10.44
C THR A 122 2.23 -1.07 10.17
N THR A 123 1.17 -1.65 9.63
CA THR A 123 1.09 -3.08 9.29
C THR A 123 2.15 -3.46 8.25
N THR A 124 2.37 -2.65 7.22
CA THR A 124 3.43 -2.93 6.22
C THR A 124 4.83 -2.92 6.84
N ASN A 125 5.14 -1.97 7.73
CA ASN A 125 6.41 -1.94 8.45
C ASN A 125 6.55 -3.13 9.42
N LEU A 126 5.48 -3.52 10.12
CA LEU A 126 5.47 -4.71 10.98
C LEU A 126 5.76 -5.99 10.18
N VAL A 127 5.05 -6.21 9.08
CA VAL A 127 5.27 -7.37 8.20
C VAL A 127 6.70 -7.38 7.69
N TYR A 128 7.18 -6.25 7.17
CA TYR A 128 8.55 -6.14 6.66
C TYR A 128 9.59 -6.47 7.75
N HIS A 129 9.43 -5.92 8.95
CA HIS A 129 10.38 -6.15 10.05
C HIS A 129 10.34 -7.58 10.59
N ILE A 130 9.16 -8.21 10.65
CA ILE A 130 9.02 -9.64 10.98
C ILE A 130 9.77 -10.50 9.97
N LEU A 131 9.59 -10.24 8.67
CA LEU A 131 10.29 -10.99 7.61
C LEU A 131 11.81 -10.82 7.71
N ARG A 132 12.30 -9.57 7.87
CA ARG A 132 13.75 -9.31 8.02
C ARG A 132 14.32 -9.97 9.27
N THR A 133 13.61 -9.91 10.40
CA THR A 133 14.02 -10.55 11.66
C THR A 133 14.07 -12.08 11.54
N ALA A 134 13.18 -12.66 10.74
CA ALA A 134 13.18 -14.09 10.41
C ALA A 134 14.27 -14.50 9.39
N GLY A 135 15.13 -13.57 8.95
CA GLY A 135 16.20 -13.83 7.98
C GLY A 135 15.72 -13.87 6.53
N ILE A 136 14.50 -13.42 6.24
CA ILE A 136 13.96 -13.40 4.88
C ILE A 136 14.47 -12.17 4.13
N SER A 137 14.86 -12.39 2.87
CA SER A 137 15.23 -11.33 1.94
C SER A 137 13.97 -10.64 1.42
N ALA A 138 13.55 -9.59 2.12
CA ALA A 138 12.32 -8.86 1.85
C ALA A 138 12.59 -7.41 1.44
N GLY A 139 11.73 -6.88 0.58
CA GLY A 139 11.62 -5.45 0.25
C GLY A 139 10.28 -4.87 0.72
N MET A 140 10.14 -3.55 0.62
CA MET A 140 8.88 -2.87 0.98
C MET A 140 8.63 -1.69 0.04
N ILE A 141 7.36 -1.44 -0.28
CA ILE A 141 6.90 -0.22 -0.96
C ILE A 141 5.75 0.34 -0.12
N SER A 142 5.95 1.52 0.47
CA SER A 142 5.03 2.16 1.41
C SER A 142 4.83 3.64 1.08
N THR A 143 3.90 4.31 1.77
CA THR A 143 3.73 5.77 1.68
C THR A 143 5.05 6.54 1.85
N VAL A 144 5.90 6.07 2.75
CA VAL A 144 7.07 6.82 3.24
C VAL A 144 8.31 6.55 2.40
N LYS A 145 8.45 5.32 1.90
CA LYS A 145 9.66 4.86 1.22
C LYS A 145 9.44 3.55 0.47
N ALA A 146 10.31 3.31 -0.50
CA ALA A 146 10.58 2.00 -1.05
C ALA A 146 11.94 1.49 -0.51
N VAL A 147 12.01 0.23 -0.10
CA VAL A 147 13.22 -0.40 0.43
C VAL A 147 13.56 -1.58 -0.46
N VAL A 148 14.73 -1.52 -1.11
CA VAL A 148 15.23 -2.54 -2.04
C VAL A 148 16.58 -3.04 -1.49
N GLY A 149 16.56 -4.20 -0.83
CA GLY A 149 17.73 -4.66 -0.07
C GLY A 149 18.07 -3.67 1.04
N GLU A 150 19.30 -3.16 1.03
CA GLU A 150 19.78 -2.15 1.99
C GLU A 150 19.54 -0.70 1.52
N GLU A 151 19.04 -0.50 0.29
CA GLU A 151 18.79 0.83 -0.27
C GLU A 151 17.39 1.34 0.10
N THR A 152 17.32 2.55 0.66
CA THR A 152 16.07 3.27 0.88
C THR A 152 15.89 4.34 -0.20
N LEU A 153 14.77 4.27 -0.89
CA LEU A 153 14.38 5.17 -1.97
C LEU A 153 13.18 6.00 -1.53
N ASP A 154 13.25 7.31 -1.76
CA ASP A 154 12.10 8.18 -1.63
C ASP A 154 11.09 7.85 -2.74
N THR A 155 9.86 7.55 -2.35
CA THR A 155 8.74 7.29 -3.28
C THR A 155 8.22 8.58 -3.92
N GLY A 156 8.68 9.74 -3.44
CA GLY A 156 8.22 11.07 -3.80
C GLY A 156 6.99 11.44 -2.99
N PHE A 157 7.05 12.60 -2.30
CA PHE A 157 5.94 13.12 -1.53
C PHE A 157 4.66 13.24 -2.40
N HIS A 158 3.53 12.81 -1.81
CA HIS A 158 2.12 12.99 -2.20
C HIS A 158 1.33 11.81 -2.79
N VAL A 159 1.93 10.64 -3.08
CA VAL A 159 1.15 9.44 -3.45
C VAL A 159 1.59 8.20 -2.66
N THR A 160 0.65 7.59 -1.94
CA THR A 160 0.92 6.40 -1.11
C THR A 160 1.27 5.16 -1.94
N THR A 161 0.67 5.00 -3.13
CA THR A 161 0.98 3.92 -4.07
C THR A 161 1.50 4.54 -5.37
N PRO A 162 2.79 4.32 -5.75
CA PRO A 162 3.36 4.80 -7.01
C PRO A 162 2.56 4.37 -8.25
N GLU A 163 2.76 5.05 -9.38
CA GLU A 163 2.15 4.65 -10.67
C GLU A 163 2.71 3.31 -11.17
N ALA A 164 1.96 2.64 -12.07
CA ALA A 164 2.27 1.26 -12.48
C ALA A 164 3.70 1.05 -12.99
N PRO A 165 4.29 1.93 -13.82
CA PRO A 165 5.69 1.80 -14.23
C PRO A 165 6.68 1.79 -13.06
N ASP A 166 6.42 2.60 -12.02
CA ASP A 166 7.29 2.69 -10.84
C ASP A 166 7.18 1.45 -9.97
N ILE A 167 5.95 0.94 -9.75
CA ILE A 167 5.73 -0.33 -9.04
C ILE A 167 6.50 -1.46 -9.72
N GLN A 168 6.31 -1.65 -11.03
CA GLN A 168 6.97 -2.72 -11.77
C GLN A 168 8.50 -2.56 -11.77
N ARG A 169 9.00 -1.31 -11.85
CA ARG A 169 10.43 -1.00 -11.73
C ARG A 169 11.00 -1.39 -10.36
N TYR A 170 10.31 -1.05 -9.27
CA TYR A 170 10.76 -1.41 -7.92
C TYR A 170 10.76 -2.92 -7.72
N LEU A 171 9.70 -3.62 -8.15
CA LEU A 171 9.62 -5.07 -8.08
C LEU A 171 10.73 -5.74 -8.89
N ALA A 172 11.02 -5.25 -10.11
CA ALA A 172 12.13 -5.76 -10.91
C ALA A 172 13.48 -5.57 -10.21
N ARG A 173 13.72 -4.40 -9.62
CA ARG A 173 14.94 -4.15 -8.84
C ARG A 173 15.06 -5.08 -7.63
N MET A 174 13.96 -5.36 -6.93
CA MET A 174 13.95 -6.30 -5.80
C MET A 174 14.30 -7.72 -6.26
N ARG A 175 13.65 -8.21 -7.32
CA ARG A 175 13.95 -9.51 -7.92
C ARG A 175 15.40 -9.59 -8.39
N ASP A 176 15.88 -8.59 -9.13
CA ASP A 176 17.24 -8.54 -9.67
C ASP A 176 18.30 -8.44 -8.54
N ALA A 177 17.92 -7.94 -7.36
CA ALA A 177 18.73 -7.93 -6.14
C ALA A 177 18.63 -9.23 -5.31
N GLY A 178 17.89 -10.24 -5.77
CA GLY A 178 17.73 -11.52 -5.10
C GLY A 178 16.81 -11.50 -3.88
N LEU A 179 15.93 -10.50 -3.77
CA LEU A 179 14.85 -10.53 -2.78
C LEU A 179 13.83 -11.59 -3.16
N THR A 180 13.18 -12.18 -2.17
CA THR A 180 12.17 -13.23 -2.36
C THR A 180 10.77 -12.77 -1.97
N HIS A 181 10.66 -11.74 -1.13
CA HIS A 181 9.40 -11.21 -0.62
C HIS A 181 9.31 -9.70 -0.81
N VAL A 182 8.09 -9.19 -0.96
CA VAL A 182 7.82 -7.76 -0.95
C VAL A 182 6.52 -7.46 -0.21
N VAL A 183 6.57 -6.42 0.63
CA VAL A 183 5.38 -5.87 1.28
C VAL A 183 4.97 -4.59 0.56
N LEU A 184 3.73 -4.53 0.08
CA LEU A 184 3.22 -3.43 -0.74
C LEU A 184 2.02 -2.77 -0.06
N GLU A 185 2.14 -1.47 0.23
CA GLU A 185 1.03 -0.64 0.67
C GLU A 185 0.11 -0.30 -0.51
N THR A 186 -1.11 -0.84 -0.46
CA THR A 186 -2.04 -0.81 -1.60
C THR A 186 -3.26 0.05 -1.27
N THR A 187 -3.27 1.28 -1.75
CA THR A 187 -4.41 2.21 -1.52
C THR A 187 -5.62 1.91 -2.40
N SER A 188 -6.79 2.37 -1.97
CA SER A 188 -8.00 2.38 -2.80
C SER A 188 -7.81 3.14 -4.11
N HIS A 189 -7.09 4.27 -4.07
CA HIS A 189 -6.72 5.03 -5.27
C HIS A 189 -5.85 4.21 -6.20
N GLY A 190 -4.80 3.54 -5.69
CA GLY A 190 -3.94 2.68 -6.49
C GLY A 190 -4.69 1.50 -7.13
N LEU A 191 -5.67 0.94 -6.42
CA LEU A 191 -6.52 -0.15 -6.93
C LEU A 191 -7.47 0.32 -8.04
N ILE A 192 -8.17 1.44 -7.85
CA ILE A 192 -9.10 1.98 -8.85
C ILE A 192 -8.36 2.53 -10.07
N GLN A 193 -7.23 3.20 -9.85
CA GLN A 193 -6.38 3.74 -10.92
C GLN A 193 -5.46 2.69 -11.55
N LYS A 194 -5.65 1.40 -11.22
CA LYS A 194 -4.94 0.26 -11.82
C LYS A 194 -3.42 0.32 -11.71
N ARG A 195 -2.89 1.09 -10.75
CA ARG A 195 -1.45 1.22 -10.48
C ARG A 195 -0.80 -0.12 -10.12
N VAL A 196 -1.61 -1.02 -9.56
CA VAL A 196 -1.19 -2.36 -9.12
C VAL A 196 -1.93 -3.48 -9.85
N ALA A 197 -2.56 -3.20 -11.00
CA ALA A 197 -3.40 -4.17 -11.70
C ALA A 197 -2.62 -5.41 -12.19
N GLU A 198 -1.32 -5.24 -12.47
CA GLU A 198 -0.43 -6.32 -12.93
C GLU A 198 0.56 -6.74 -11.83
N VAL A 199 0.11 -6.67 -10.57
CA VAL A 199 0.83 -7.22 -9.43
C VAL A 199 0.17 -8.53 -9.02
N ASP A 200 0.94 -9.62 -9.07
CA ASP A 200 0.49 -10.96 -8.66
C ASP A 200 0.61 -11.13 -7.14
N TYR A 201 -0.47 -10.78 -6.41
CA TYR A 201 -0.55 -10.89 -4.96
C TYR A 201 -0.70 -12.33 -4.49
N ASP A 202 0.02 -12.67 -3.42
CA ASP A 202 -0.06 -13.97 -2.75
C ASP A 202 -0.80 -13.84 -1.42
N LEU A 203 -0.53 -12.79 -0.64
CA LEU A 203 -1.22 -12.53 0.61
C LEU A 203 -1.80 -11.12 0.60
N ALA A 204 -2.99 -10.95 1.18
CA ALA A 204 -3.57 -9.64 1.41
C ALA A 204 -4.04 -9.48 2.86
N ALA A 205 -3.68 -8.36 3.49
CA ALA A 205 -4.27 -7.94 4.75
C ALA A 205 -5.19 -6.73 4.55
N VAL A 206 -6.38 -6.77 5.15
CA VAL A 206 -7.29 -5.62 5.22
C VAL A 206 -7.43 -5.17 6.67
N THR A 207 -6.97 -3.96 6.98
CA THR A 207 -6.97 -3.44 8.36
C THR A 207 -8.35 -2.99 8.84
N ASN A 208 -8.99 -2.06 8.12
CA ASN A 208 -10.32 -1.53 8.40
C ASN A 208 -10.86 -0.72 7.21
N VAL A 209 -12.17 -0.52 7.14
CA VAL A 209 -12.81 0.36 6.15
C VAL A 209 -13.77 1.31 6.87
N THR A 210 -13.37 2.57 6.99
CA THR A 210 -14.12 3.63 7.68
C THR A 210 -14.29 4.84 6.77
N HIS A 211 -14.90 5.92 7.27
CA HIS A 211 -15.25 7.08 6.46
C HIS A 211 -14.00 7.87 6.02
N GLU A 212 -13.62 7.73 4.74
CA GLU A 212 -12.53 8.48 4.11
C GLU A 212 -12.67 8.45 2.59
N HIS A 213 -12.23 9.50 1.90
CA HIS A 213 -12.15 9.57 0.43
C HIS A 213 -13.51 9.39 -0.29
N LEU A 214 -14.62 9.74 0.37
CA LEU A 214 -15.94 9.62 -0.24
C LEU A 214 -16.18 10.64 -1.36
N ASP A 215 -15.43 11.74 -1.36
CA ASP A 215 -15.33 12.67 -2.49
C ASP A 215 -14.88 11.97 -3.79
N TYR A 216 -13.94 11.03 -3.68
CA TYR A 216 -13.44 10.24 -4.81
C TYR A 216 -14.31 9.00 -5.09
N HIS A 217 -14.64 8.23 -4.05
CA HIS A 217 -15.34 6.94 -4.18
C HIS A 217 -16.86 7.06 -4.18
N ARG A 218 -17.39 8.29 -4.08
CA ARG A 218 -18.81 8.68 -4.00
C ARG A 218 -19.52 8.27 -2.72
N ASN A 219 -19.31 7.04 -2.23
CA ASN A 219 -19.92 6.54 -1.01
C ASN A 219 -19.10 5.38 -0.39
N TYR A 220 -19.50 4.96 0.81
CA TYR A 220 -18.84 3.87 1.54
C TYR A 220 -18.76 2.56 0.74
N GLN A 221 -19.82 2.19 0.00
CA GLN A 221 -19.82 0.97 -0.80
C GLN A 221 -18.80 1.03 -1.94
N GLY A 222 -18.67 2.18 -2.61
CA GLY A 222 -17.62 2.39 -3.60
C GLY A 222 -16.21 2.27 -3.01
N TYR A 223 -15.99 2.83 -1.82
CA TYR A 223 -14.69 2.75 -1.12
C TYR A 223 -14.37 1.31 -0.68
N LEU A 224 -15.37 0.59 -0.18
CA LEU A 224 -15.28 -0.81 0.19
C LEU A 224 -14.97 -1.70 -1.02
N GLN A 225 -15.68 -1.54 -2.14
CA GLN A 225 -15.42 -2.24 -3.39
C GLN A 225 -14.01 -1.94 -3.92
N ALA A 226 -13.57 -0.68 -3.84
CA ALA A 226 -12.23 -0.27 -4.26
C ALA A 226 -11.13 -1.03 -3.50
N LYS A 227 -11.26 -1.17 -2.18
CA LYS A 227 -10.32 -1.96 -1.36
C LYS A 227 -10.48 -3.47 -1.58
N GLY A 228 -11.71 -3.93 -1.80
CA GLY A 228 -12.05 -5.32 -2.11
C GLY A 228 -11.28 -5.87 -3.33
N LYS A 229 -10.90 -5.00 -4.27
CA LYS A 229 -10.04 -5.37 -5.41
C LYS A 229 -8.72 -6.01 -5.01
N LEU A 230 -8.13 -5.66 -3.86
CA LEU A 230 -6.93 -6.34 -3.38
C LEU A 230 -7.22 -7.79 -3.00
N VAL A 231 -8.39 -8.06 -2.40
CA VAL A 231 -8.81 -9.41 -2.03
C VAL A 231 -9.15 -10.22 -3.30
N GLU A 232 -9.84 -9.61 -4.27
CA GLU A 232 -10.13 -10.23 -5.57
C GLU A 232 -8.86 -10.57 -6.36
N ALA A 233 -7.78 -9.79 -6.18
CA ALA A 233 -6.48 -10.03 -6.80
C ALA A 233 -5.79 -11.32 -6.30
N LEU A 234 -6.31 -11.94 -5.24
CA LEU A 234 -5.87 -13.28 -4.79
C LEU A 234 -6.48 -14.43 -5.61
N SER A 235 -7.10 -14.14 -6.75
CA SER A 235 -7.54 -15.16 -7.71
C SER A 235 -6.34 -15.94 -8.29
N GLY A 236 -6.56 -17.19 -8.72
CA GLY A 236 -5.53 -18.01 -9.38
C GLY A 236 -5.21 -19.39 -8.79
N GLY A 237 -6.05 -19.95 -7.93
CA GLY A 237 -5.85 -21.30 -7.34
C GLY A 237 -5.05 -21.28 -6.04
N ASP A 238 -5.09 -22.39 -5.29
CA ASP A 238 -4.60 -22.45 -3.91
C ASP A 238 -3.08 -22.28 -3.78
N ALA A 239 -2.27 -22.77 -4.74
CA ALA A 239 -0.81 -22.65 -4.68
C ALA A 239 -0.29 -21.69 -5.75
N SER A 240 0.33 -20.60 -5.32
CA SER A 240 1.15 -19.79 -6.22
C SER A 240 2.29 -20.64 -6.79
N LYS A 241 2.80 -20.29 -7.98
CA LYS A 241 4.05 -20.90 -8.53
C LYS A 241 5.26 -20.69 -7.60
N LYS A 242 5.11 -19.86 -6.57
CA LYS A 242 6.11 -19.42 -5.61
C LYS A 242 6.12 -20.28 -4.34
N GLY A 243 5.28 -21.32 -4.26
CA GLY A 243 5.24 -22.25 -3.14
C GLY A 243 4.50 -21.73 -1.90
N VAL A 244 3.84 -20.58 -1.99
CA VAL A 244 3.00 -20.01 -0.92
C VAL A 244 1.52 -20.11 -1.29
N ARG A 245 0.66 -20.38 -0.31
CA ARG A 245 -0.79 -20.44 -0.51
C ARG A 245 -1.36 -19.03 -0.58
N LYS A 246 -2.29 -18.78 -1.51
CA LYS A 246 -2.98 -17.49 -1.52
C LYS A 246 -3.86 -17.33 -0.27
N LEU A 247 -3.76 -16.18 0.41
CA LEU A 247 -4.43 -15.96 1.70
C LEU A 247 -4.94 -14.52 1.88
N ALA A 248 -6.19 -14.38 2.31
CA ALA A 248 -6.77 -13.13 2.78
C ALA A 248 -6.80 -13.10 4.33
N VAL A 249 -6.26 -12.03 4.92
CA VAL A 249 -6.27 -11.77 6.36
C VAL A 249 -7.20 -10.59 6.65
N LEU A 250 -8.33 -10.85 7.30
CA LEU A 250 -9.46 -9.91 7.38
C LEU A 250 -9.82 -9.58 8.84
N ASN A 251 -9.98 -8.29 9.13
CA ASN A 251 -10.41 -7.82 10.44
C ASN A 251 -11.90 -8.12 10.68
N LYS A 252 -12.21 -9.06 11.58
CA LYS A 252 -13.58 -9.43 11.93
C LYS A 252 -14.29 -8.39 12.79
N ASP A 253 -13.55 -7.49 13.45
CA ASP A 253 -14.14 -6.39 14.21
C ASP A 253 -14.66 -5.25 13.33
N ASP A 254 -14.31 -5.24 12.03
CA ASP A 254 -14.67 -4.18 11.11
C ASP A 254 -15.93 -4.51 10.31
N GLN A 255 -16.79 -3.52 10.08
CA GLN A 255 -18.04 -3.66 9.31
C GLN A 255 -17.83 -4.10 7.86
N SER A 256 -16.63 -3.98 7.30
CA SER A 256 -16.30 -4.48 5.96
C SER A 256 -16.18 -6.00 5.89
N TYR A 257 -15.96 -6.69 7.01
CA TYR A 257 -15.67 -8.12 7.05
C TYR A 257 -16.68 -8.98 6.27
N PRO A 258 -18.02 -8.86 6.46
CA PRO A 258 -18.97 -9.74 5.81
C PRO A 258 -18.91 -9.63 4.27
N TYR A 259 -18.67 -8.42 3.75
CA TYR A 259 -18.52 -8.20 2.32
C TYR A 259 -17.20 -8.78 1.80
N LEU A 260 -16.08 -8.46 2.46
CA LEU A 260 -14.75 -8.90 2.03
C LEU A 260 -14.61 -10.43 2.09
N ALA A 261 -15.16 -11.05 3.13
CA ALA A 261 -15.18 -12.51 3.25
C ALA A 261 -16.01 -13.17 2.13
N LYS A 262 -17.12 -12.54 1.73
CA LYS A 262 -17.98 -13.04 0.64
C LYS A 262 -17.29 -13.00 -0.73
N ILE A 263 -16.49 -11.98 -1.01
CA ILE A 263 -15.83 -11.82 -2.33
C ILE A 263 -14.46 -12.49 -2.41
N SER A 264 -13.91 -12.99 -1.30
CA SER A 264 -12.56 -13.56 -1.29
C SER A 264 -12.50 -14.85 -2.12
N PRO A 265 -11.62 -14.93 -3.13
CA PRO A 265 -11.38 -16.16 -3.88
C PRO A 265 -10.41 -17.11 -3.18
N ALA A 266 -9.73 -16.64 -2.13
CA ALA A 266 -8.68 -17.35 -1.41
C ALA A 266 -9.14 -17.78 -0.01
N LYS A 267 -8.36 -18.65 0.64
CA LYS A 267 -8.54 -18.99 2.06
C LYS A 267 -8.53 -17.70 2.89
N ILE A 268 -9.40 -17.64 3.89
CA ILE A 268 -9.48 -16.52 4.82
C ILE A 268 -8.88 -16.94 6.16
N ILE A 269 -8.14 -16.03 6.77
CA ILE A 269 -7.84 -16.01 8.19
C ILE A 269 -8.45 -14.72 8.75
N SER A 270 -9.44 -14.87 9.61
CA SER A 270 -10.05 -13.75 10.32
C SER A 270 -9.24 -13.39 11.57
N TYR A 271 -9.19 -12.11 11.92
CA TYR A 271 -8.62 -11.67 13.19
C TYR A 271 -9.52 -10.72 13.98
N SER A 272 -9.42 -10.72 15.31
CA SER A 272 -10.20 -9.87 16.20
C SER A 272 -9.50 -9.64 17.55
N ILE A 273 -9.88 -8.59 18.27
CA ILE A 273 -9.55 -8.47 19.72
C ILE A 273 -10.59 -9.14 20.64
N LYS A 274 -11.41 -10.02 20.07
CA LYS A 274 -12.42 -10.87 20.73
C LYS A 274 -12.17 -12.31 20.32
N SER A 275 -12.61 -13.25 21.17
CA SER A 275 -12.35 -14.69 21.00
C SER A 275 -13.16 -15.38 19.89
N ASP A 276 -13.68 -14.65 18.91
CA ASP A 276 -14.56 -15.15 17.86
C ASP A 276 -13.92 -15.18 16.46
N ALA A 277 -12.61 -15.04 16.33
CA ALA A 277 -11.87 -15.09 15.06
C ALA A 277 -10.83 -16.23 15.02
N ASP A 278 -10.28 -16.54 13.85
CA ASP A 278 -9.26 -17.58 13.68
C ASP A 278 -7.96 -17.25 14.43
N ILE A 279 -7.63 -15.96 14.51
CA ILE A 279 -6.59 -15.39 15.36
C ILE A 279 -7.21 -14.31 16.21
N TRP A 280 -6.92 -14.28 17.50
CA TRP A 280 -7.41 -13.22 18.36
C TRP A 280 -6.44 -12.86 19.46
N ALA A 281 -6.70 -11.73 20.13
CA ALA A 281 -5.89 -11.27 21.25
C ALA A 281 -6.72 -10.93 22.48
N ASP A 282 -6.15 -11.20 23.66
CA ASP A 282 -6.64 -10.72 24.96
C ASP A 282 -5.48 -10.26 25.86
N GLN A 283 -5.77 -10.07 27.15
CA GLN A 283 -4.79 -9.62 28.15
C GLN A 283 -4.02 -8.36 27.71
N ILE A 284 -4.75 -7.43 27.08
CA ILE A 284 -4.19 -6.21 26.49
C ILE A 284 -3.81 -5.23 27.59
N GLU A 285 -2.52 -5.00 27.75
CA GLU A 285 -1.93 -3.98 28.60
C GLU A 285 -1.35 -2.87 27.71
N ASN A 286 -1.90 -1.67 27.81
CA ASN A 286 -1.49 -0.49 27.03
C ASN A 286 -0.93 0.58 27.99
N THR A 287 0.36 0.88 27.87
CA THR A 287 1.05 1.87 28.71
C THR A 287 1.77 2.90 27.84
N ALA A 288 2.31 3.95 28.43
CA ALA A 288 3.06 4.97 27.70
C ALA A 288 4.45 4.49 27.22
N GLN A 289 4.87 3.29 27.64
CA GLN A 289 6.17 2.70 27.31
C GLN A 289 6.05 1.46 26.40
N TYR A 290 4.95 0.71 26.52
CA TYR A 290 4.77 -0.52 25.77
C TYR A 290 3.29 -0.90 25.63
N LEU A 291 3.04 -1.75 24.64
CA LEU A 291 1.83 -2.54 24.46
C LEU A 291 2.19 -4.03 24.62
N SER A 292 1.39 -4.77 25.39
CA SER A 292 1.51 -6.22 25.58
C SER A 292 0.15 -6.89 25.43
N PHE A 293 0.10 -8.05 24.80
CA PHE A 293 -1.13 -8.84 24.62
C PHE A 293 -0.81 -10.30 24.34
N ALA A 294 -1.70 -11.20 24.76
CA ALA A 294 -1.66 -12.61 24.38
C ALA A 294 -2.33 -12.78 23.01
N VAL A 295 -1.76 -13.65 22.18
CA VAL A 295 -2.25 -14.01 20.84
C VAL A 295 -2.60 -15.48 20.85
N HIS A 296 -3.77 -15.79 20.29
CA HIS A 296 -4.35 -17.12 20.21
C HIS A 296 -4.76 -17.42 18.78
N GLY A 297 -4.56 -18.65 18.30
CA GLY A 297 -5.09 -19.08 17.01
C GLY A 297 -4.36 -20.28 16.43
N GLN A 298 -5.07 -21.16 15.73
CA GLN A 298 -4.50 -22.30 14.99
C GLN A 298 -3.48 -23.15 15.79
N GLY A 299 -3.72 -23.35 17.09
CA GLY A 299 -2.84 -24.12 17.97
C GLY A 299 -1.53 -23.41 18.37
N LYS A 300 -1.42 -22.10 18.13
CA LYS A 300 -0.32 -21.25 18.58
C LYS A 300 -0.86 -20.26 19.63
N ASP A 301 -0.26 -20.28 20.81
CA ASP A 301 -0.54 -19.35 21.90
C ASP A 301 0.78 -18.70 22.35
N PHE A 302 0.86 -17.38 22.31
CA PHE A 302 2.08 -16.65 22.66
C PHE A 302 1.79 -15.21 23.05
N VAL A 303 2.74 -14.56 23.71
CA VAL A 303 2.62 -13.14 24.09
C VAL A 303 3.47 -12.28 23.17
N ILE A 304 2.93 -11.15 22.75
CA ILE A 304 3.64 -10.08 22.08
C ILE A 304 3.83 -8.92 23.06
N LYS A 305 5.04 -8.36 23.09
CA LYS A 305 5.36 -7.10 23.73
C LYS A 305 6.07 -6.20 22.72
N THR A 306 5.66 -4.94 22.65
CA THR A 306 6.16 -4.00 21.64
C THR A 306 6.23 -2.57 22.18
N PRO A 307 7.17 -1.73 21.72
CA PRO A 307 7.21 -0.31 22.07
C PRO A 307 6.10 0.53 21.39
N LEU A 308 5.34 -0.05 20.45
CA LEU A 308 4.18 0.62 19.87
C LEU A 308 3.11 0.87 20.94
N ILE A 309 2.40 1.99 20.85
CA ILE A 309 1.35 2.38 21.82
C ILE A 309 -0.02 2.46 21.15
N GLY A 310 -1.08 2.23 21.93
CA GLY A 310 -2.47 2.32 21.47
C GLY A 310 -3.08 0.99 21.06
N ARG A 311 -4.33 0.77 21.49
CA ARG A 311 -5.05 -0.51 21.31
C ARG A 311 -5.25 -0.90 19.84
N TYR A 312 -5.38 0.06 18.94
CA TYR A 312 -5.49 -0.24 17.50
C TYR A 312 -4.20 -0.85 16.92
N ASN A 313 -3.05 -0.70 17.59
CA ASN A 313 -1.84 -1.43 17.20
C ASN A 313 -1.91 -2.91 17.52
N VAL A 314 -2.85 -3.37 18.38
CA VAL A 314 -3.19 -4.79 18.49
C VAL A 314 -3.81 -5.29 17.17
N HIS A 315 -4.75 -4.55 16.57
CA HIS A 315 -5.30 -4.91 15.25
C HIS A 315 -4.23 -4.92 14.15
N ASN A 316 -3.36 -3.90 14.12
CA ASN A 316 -2.26 -3.87 13.14
C ASN A 316 -1.30 -5.07 13.34
N SER A 317 -1.03 -5.43 14.59
CA SER A 317 -0.19 -6.58 14.94
C SER A 317 -0.83 -7.90 14.52
N LEU A 318 -2.12 -8.09 14.78
CA LEU A 318 -2.86 -9.28 14.38
C LEU A 318 -2.92 -9.42 12.86
N ALA A 319 -3.11 -8.32 12.12
CA ALA A 319 -3.04 -8.33 10.65
C ALA A 319 -1.65 -8.77 10.16
N ALA A 320 -0.58 -8.23 10.76
CA ALA A 320 0.80 -8.57 10.40
C ALA A 320 1.15 -10.03 10.75
N LEU A 321 0.76 -10.51 11.93
CA LEU A 321 0.91 -11.90 12.36
C LEU A 321 0.12 -12.84 11.45
N GLY A 322 -1.10 -12.46 11.05
CA GLY A 322 -1.95 -13.24 10.17
C GLY A 322 -1.29 -13.55 8.82
N VAL A 323 -0.63 -12.57 8.19
CA VAL A 323 0.09 -12.81 6.93
C VAL A 323 1.47 -13.44 7.14
N THR A 324 2.08 -13.29 8.31
CA THR A 324 3.44 -13.82 8.58
C THR A 324 3.41 -15.16 9.30
N VAL A 325 3.19 -15.17 10.61
CA VAL A 325 3.22 -16.36 11.47
C VAL A 325 2.20 -17.42 11.05
N PHE A 326 1.02 -16.98 10.59
CA PHE A 326 -0.06 -17.89 10.21
C PHE A 326 -0.20 -18.09 8.70
N GLY A 327 0.29 -17.16 7.88
CA GLY A 327 0.22 -17.23 6.42
C GLY A 327 1.47 -17.77 5.73
N LEU A 328 2.64 -17.48 6.31
CA LEU A 328 3.96 -17.87 5.79
C LEU A 328 4.73 -18.78 6.76
N ASP A 329 4.07 -19.22 7.85
CA ASP A 329 4.65 -20.06 8.89
C ASP A 329 5.96 -19.51 9.50
N ILE A 330 6.05 -18.18 9.61
CA ILE A 330 7.18 -17.54 10.31
C ILE A 330 7.21 -18.02 11.77
N PRO A 331 8.38 -18.42 12.30
CA PRO A 331 8.50 -18.84 13.70
C PRO A 331 8.02 -17.75 14.66
N VAL A 332 7.22 -18.15 15.66
CA VAL A 332 6.71 -17.24 16.70
C VAL A 332 7.84 -16.47 17.38
N SER A 333 8.97 -17.12 17.64
CA SER A 333 10.15 -16.48 18.25
C SER A 333 10.74 -15.35 17.39
N ALA A 334 10.72 -15.48 16.06
CA ALA A 334 11.17 -14.43 15.16
C ALA A 334 10.18 -13.25 15.17
N ALA A 335 8.87 -13.53 15.22
CA ALA A 335 7.86 -12.49 15.36
C ALA A 335 7.99 -11.75 16.70
N GLN A 336 8.12 -12.46 17.83
CA GLN A 336 8.32 -11.86 19.16
C GLN A 336 9.54 -10.92 19.17
N LYS A 337 10.68 -11.40 18.67
CA LYS A 337 11.89 -10.57 18.54
C LYS A 337 11.67 -9.34 17.64
N ALA A 338 10.91 -9.50 16.56
CA ALA A 338 10.58 -8.38 15.68
C ALA A 338 9.73 -7.33 16.41
N PHE A 339 8.71 -7.74 17.16
CA PHE A 339 7.85 -6.83 17.93
C PHE A 339 8.61 -6.09 19.04
N GLU A 340 9.58 -6.74 19.69
CA GLU A 340 10.44 -6.12 20.70
C GLU A 340 11.36 -5.04 20.12
N THR A 341 11.78 -5.21 18.86
CA THR A 341 12.81 -4.38 18.21
C THR A 341 12.28 -3.49 17.09
N ILE A 342 10.96 -3.46 16.89
CA ILE A 342 10.35 -2.65 15.84
C ILE A 342 10.70 -1.16 16.08
N PRO A 343 11.29 -0.47 15.09
CA PRO A 343 11.52 0.95 15.23
C PRO A 343 10.18 1.71 15.27
N PRO A 344 10.11 2.85 15.97
CA PRO A 344 8.98 3.76 15.84
C PRO A 344 8.72 4.09 14.37
N VAL A 345 7.45 4.13 13.97
CA VAL A 345 7.07 4.55 12.62
C VAL A 345 6.92 6.08 12.67
N PRO A 346 7.72 6.85 11.91
CA PRO A 346 7.67 8.31 11.97
C PRO A 346 6.26 8.86 11.74
N GLY A 347 5.80 9.73 12.63
CA GLY A 347 4.46 10.32 12.62
C GLY A 347 3.32 9.32 12.83
N ARG A 348 3.54 8.19 13.52
CA ARG A 348 2.49 7.24 13.93
C ARG A 348 2.63 6.93 15.42
N MET A 349 1.90 7.68 16.24
CA MET A 349 2.06 7.74 17.70
C MET A 349 3.51 7.82 18.13
N GLU A 350 4.27 8.63 17.43
CA GLU A 350 5.68 8.81 17.68
C GLU A 350 5.85 9.61 18.97
N ARG A 351 6.38 8.96 20.00
CA ARG A 351 6.70 9.63 21.26
C ARG A 351 7.91 10.53 21.06
N ILE A 352 7.75 11.81 21.37
CA ILE A 352 8.84 12.77 21.39
C ILE A 352 9.30 12.94 22.83
N ASP A 353 10.55 12.61 23.11
CA ASP A 353 11.14 12.66 24.44
C ASP A 353 12.48 13.41 24.38
N LEU A 354 12.44 14.68 24.77
CA LEU A 354 13.58 15.58 24.86
C LEU A 354 13.88 15.93 26.33
N GLY A 355 13.44 15.09 27.28
CA GLY A 355 13.61 15.30 28.71
C GLY A 355 12.51 16.14 29.37
N GLN A 356 11.41 16.40 28.66
CA GLN A 356 10.25 17.10 29.24
C GLN A 356 9.45 16.22 30.23
N ASP A 357 8.68 16.83 31.12
CA ASP A 357 7.89 16.17 32.17
C ASP A 357 6.47 15.77 31.72
N PHE A 358 6.17 15.90 30.43
CA PHE A 358 4.90 15.51 29.82
C PHE A 358 5.07 14.59 28.61
N LEU A 359 4.02 13.86 28.29
CA LEU A 359 3.97 12.99 27.11
C LEU A 359 3.67 13.82 25.86
N ALA A 360 4.63 13.90 24.94
CA ALA A 360 4.45 14.50 23.62
C ALA A 360 4.36 13.39 22.56
N ILE A 361 3.32 13.45 21.71
CA ILE A 361 3.06 12.46 20.67
C ILE A 361 2.82 13.17 19.34
N VAL A 362 3.49 12.72 18.28
CA VAL A 362 3.21 13.11 16.90
C VAL A 362 2.49 11.96 16.19
N ASP A 363 1.31 12.24 15.64
CA ASP A 363 0.52 11.27 14.90
C ASP A 363 -0.06 11.87 13.61
N PHE A 364 -0.29 11.01 12.62
CA PHE A 364 -0.81 11.38 11.30
C PHE A 364 -2.33 11.25 11.20
N ALA A 365 -3.03 11.11 12.33
CA ALA A 365 -4.48 11.12 12.39
C ALA A 365 -5.05 12.34 11.65
N HIS A 366 -5.68 12.10 10.51
CA HIS A 366 -6.24 13.12 9.62
C HIS A 366 -7.63 12.74 9.08
N THR A 367 -8.24 11.74 9.72
CA THR A 367 -9.61 11.25 9.50
C THR A 367 -10.37 11.31 10.82
N PRO A 368 -11.71 11.39 10.81
CA PRO A 368 -12.51 11.35 12.04
C PRO A 368 -12.20 10.13 12.91
N ASN A 369 -12.10 8.94 12.29
CA ASN A 369 -11.75 7.70 12.99
C ASN A 369 -10.35 7.75 13.60
N ALA A 370 -9.33 8.17 12.85
CA ALA A 370 -7.96 8.22 13.34
C ALA A 370 -7.81 9.20 14.51
N ILE A 371 -8.47 10.37 14.45
CA ILE A 371 -8.47 11.33 15.56
C ILE A 371 -9.14 10.72 16.80
N THR A 372 -10.29 10.07 16.65
CA THR A 372 -10.92 9.34 17.78
C THR A 372 -9.95 8.36 18.41
N GLN A 373 -9.30 7.51 17.62
CA GLN A 373 -8.39 6.48 18.13
C GLN A 373 -7.14 7.07 18.79
N ALA A 374 -6.55 8.12 18.21
CA ALA A 374 -5.40 8.81 18.77
C ALA A 374 -5.74 9.48 20.11
N LEU A 375 -6.86 10.18 20.20
CA LEU A 375 -7.28 10.88 21.41
C LEU A 375 -7.74 9.92 22.52
N MET A 376 -8.48 8.86 22.18
CA MET A 376 -8.82 7.81 23.14
C MET A 376 -7.56 7.16 23.70
N THR A 377 -6.57 6.87 22.83
CA THR A 377 -5.28 6.35 23.28
C THR A 377 -4.58 7.35 24.20
N ALA A 378 -4.47 8.62 23.82
CA ALA A 378 -3.85 9.64 24.66
C ALA A 378 -4.54 9.75 26.03
N ARG A 379 -5.88 9.66 26.07
CA ARG A 379 -6.66 9.65 27.31
C ARG A 379 -6.38 8.41 28.18
N GLU A 380 -6.22 7.22 27.59
CA GLU A 380 -5.84 6.01 28.35
C GLU A 380 -4.45 6.13 28.98
N LEU A 381 -3.55 6.92 28.38
CA LEU A 381 -2.16 7.06 28.82
C LEU A 381 -1.93 8.09 29.93
N THR A 382 -2.94 8.89 30.29
CA THR A 382 -2.79 9.95 31.29
C THR A 382 -4.07 10.19 32.09
N THR A 383 -3.91 10.47 33.37
CA THR A 383 -4.97 11.04 34.22
C THR A 383 -4.98 12.57 34.20
N GLY A 384 -3.98 13.19 33.57
CA GLY A 384 -3.86 14.64 33.40
C GLY A 384 -4.65 15.16 32.21
N LYS A 385 -4.24 16.34 31.71
CA LYS A 385 -4.87 16.98 30.55
C LYS A 385 -4.43 16.33 29.24
N VAL A 386 -5.36 16.18 28.30
CA VAL A 386 -5.10 15.84 26.90
C VAL A 386 -5.28 17.11 26.06
N ILE A 387 -4.19 17.55 25.43
CA ILE A 387 -4.17 18.72 24.53
C ILE A 387 -3.99 18.21 23.10
N ALA A 388 -4.92 18.56 22.21
CA ALA A 388 -4.92 18.14 20.81
C ALA A 388 -4.62 19.32 19.89
N VAL A 389 -3.56 19.22 19.08
CA VAL A 389 -3.21 20.22 18.07
C VAL A 389 -3.32 19.58 16.69
N PHE A 390 -4.25 20.06 15.85
CA PHE A 390 -4.42 19.50 14.51
C PHE A 390 -5.08 20.49 13.53
N GLY A 391 -4.97 20.18 12.24
CA GLY A 391 -5.62 20.93 11.16
C GLY A 391 -6.29 20.00 10.15
N SER A 392 -6.80 20.57 9.06
CA SER A 392 -7.31 19.80 7.94
C SER A 392 -6.68 20.27 6.63
N ALA A 393 -6.27 19.32 5.80
CA ALA A 393 -5.77 19.62 4.46
C ALA A 393 -6.80 20.41 3.63
N GLY A 394 -6.34 21.48 2.99
CA GLY A 394 -7.13 22.23 2.00
C GLY A 394 -7.43 21.39 0.75
N LEU A 395 -8.46 21.77 -0.01
CA LEU A 395 -8.86 21.15 -1.29
C LEU A 395 -9.21 19.65 -1.24
N ARG A 396 -9.43 19.10 -0.05
CA ARG A 396 -9.89 17.72 0.17
C ARG A 396 -11.28 17.70 0.80
N ASP A 397 -11.84 16.49 0.96
CA ASP A 397 -13.05 16.18 1.71
C ASP A 397 -13.38 17.22 2.81
N VAL A 398 -14.47 17.94 2.57
CA VAL A 398 -14.98 19.02 3.42
C VAL A 398 -15.82 18.49 4.58
N GLU A 399 -16.43 17.31 4.45
CA GLU A 399 -17.33 16.77 5.48
C GLU A 399 -16.55 16.44 6.75
N LYS A 400 -15.36 15.86 6.62
CA LYS A 400 -14.51 15.54 7.77
C LYS A 400 -14.05 16.75 8.59
N ARG A 401 -14.05 17.96 8.00
CA ARG A 401 -13.58 19.19 8.67
C ARG A 401 -14.46 19.58 9.85
N LYS A 402 -15.76 19.28 9.77
CA LYS A 402 -16.69 19.45 10.89
C LYS A 402 -16.55 18.32 11.91
N LEU A 403 -16.48 17.08 11.43
CA LEU A 403 -16.50 15.88 12.27
C LEU A 403 -15.28 15.79 13.19
N MET A 404 -14.09 16.15 12.70
CA MET A 404 -12.85 16.03 13.46
C MET A 404 -12.81 16.90 14.74
N PRO A 405 -13.07 18.22 14.69
CA PRO A 405 -13.21 19.04 15.91
C PRO A 405 -14.37 18.59 16.80
N GLU A 406 -15.52 18.22 16.22
CA GLU A 406 -16.69 17.78 16.97
C GLU A 406 -16.40 16.55 17.84
N ILE A 407 -15.60 15.60 17.32
CA ILE A 407 -15.10 14.45 18.06
C ILE A 407 -14.03 14.89 19.08
N ALA A 408 -13.08 15.72 18.66
CA ALA A 408 -11.93 16.06 19.49
C ALA A 408 -12.33 16.74 20.80
N VAL A 409 -13.29 17.67 20.76
CA VAL A 409 -13.78 18.39 21.95
C VAL A 409 -14.53 17.50 22.94
N GLN A 410 -14.93 16.28 22.54
CA GLN A 410 -15.56 15.31 23.44
C GLN A 410 -14.53 14.49 24.22
N ILE A 411 -13.26 14.47 23.80
CA ILE A 411 -12.23 13.56 24.33
C ILE A 411 -11.04 14.34 24.94
N ALA A 412 -10.60 15.40 24.25
CA ALA A 412 -9.50 16.27 24.67
C ALA A 412 -10.01 17.39 25.59
N ASP A 413 -9.18 17.81 26.54
CA ASP A 413 -9.49 18.94 27.43
C ASP A 413 -9.25 20.30 26.75
N GLU A 414 -8.36 20.33 25.76
CA GLU A 414 -8.03 21.51 24.96
C GLU A 414 -7.80 21.12 23.51
N VAL A 415 -8.37 21.88 22.58
CA VAL A 415 -8.23 21.67 21.13
C VAL A 415 -7.72 22.95 20.49
N ILE A 416 -6.58 22.86 19.80
CA ILE A 416 -5.94 23.94 19.05
C ILE A 416 -6.03 23.59 17.56
N LEU A 417 -6.71 24.42 16.79
CA LEU A 417 -6.88 24.25 15.34
C LEU A 417 -5.85 25.11 14.58
N THR A 418 -5.16 24.51 13.61
CA THR A 418 -4.09 25.15 12.82
C THR A 418 -4.32 25.16 11.33
#